data_AF-A0A2U3BWC0-F1
#
_entry.id   AF-A0A2U3BWC0-F1
#
_cell.length_a   1.000
_cell.length_b   1.000
_cell.length_c   1.000
_cell.angle_alpha   90.00
_cell.angle_beta   90.00
_cell.angle_gamma   90.00
#
_symmetry.space_group_name_H-M   'P 1'
#
loop_
_entity.id
_entity.type
_entity.pdbx_description
1 polymer ?
#
loop_
_entity_poly.entity_id
_entity_poly.type
_entity_poly.pdbx_seq_one_letter_code
_entity_poly.pdbx_strand_id
1 'polypeptide(L)' 'MAERPAQPDESSTPSARDAERRRRRALFLRELNEAKELRARVQPRRARAARMREQMRMRTFRW' A
#
# COMPACT_ATOMS: atom_id res chain seq x y z
N MET A 1 -37.20 26.32 13.97
CA MET A 1 -36.44 25.37 13.16
C MET A 1 -35.12 26.04 12.81
N ALA A 2 -34.05 25.80 13.57
CA ALA A 2 -32.74 26.39 13.28
C ALA A 2 -32.00 25.45 12.32
N GLU A 3 -31.86 25.88 11.07
CA GLU A 3 -31.11 25.17 10.03
C GLU A 3 -29.63 25.23 10.38
N ARG A 4 -29.05 24.07 10.68
CA ARG A 4 -27.62 23.93 11.00
C ARG A 4 -26.85 24.25 9.72
N PRO A 5 -25.93 25.24 9.71
CA PRO A 5 -25.24 25.61 8.49
C PRO A 5 -24.49 24.39 7.95
N ALA A 6 -24.67 24.12 6.66
CA ALA A 6 -23.99 23.04 5.95
C ALA A 6 -22.48 23.18 6.22
N GLN A 7 -21.94 22.27 7.03
CA GLN A 7 -20.50 22.20 7.26
C GLN A 7 -19.85 21.97 5.90
N PRO A 8 -18.85 22.78 5.50
CA PRO A 8 -18.15 22.55 4.25
C PRO A 8 -17.59 21.13 4.30
N ASP A 9 -17.87 20.34 3.26
CA ASP A 9 -17.54 18.93 3.20
C ASP A 9 -16.05 18.74 3.53
N GLU A 10 -15.73 18.32 4.75
CA GLU A 10 -14.33 18.18 5.17
C GLU A 10 -13.58 17.19 4.27
N SER A 11 -14.32 16.24 3.66
CA SER A 11 -13.87 15.31 2.63
C SER A 11 -13.38 15.95 1.32
N SER A 12 -13.75 17.21 1.05
CA SER A 12 -13.31 17.95 -0.13
C SER A 12 -12.03 18.75 0.11
N THR A 13 -11.57 18.85 1.36
CA THR A 13 -10.27 19.48 1.65
C THR A 13 -9.13 18.63 1.05
N PRO A 14 -8.08 19.26 0.49
CA PRO A 14 -6.92 18.53 -0.04
C PRO A 14 -6.32 17.54 0.98
N SER A 15 -6.29 17.95 2.25
CA SER A 15 -5.80 17.13 3.37
C SER A 15 -6.63 15.85 3.60
N ALA A 16 -7.96 15.95 3.57
CA ALA A 16 -8.83 14.79 3.74
C ALA A 16 -8.74 13.81 2.57
N ARG A 17 -8.62 14.31 1.33
CA ARG A 17 -8.38 13.47 0.14
C ARG A 17 -7.03 12.77 0.17
N ASP A 18 -5.98 13.45 0.65
CA ASP A 18 -4.67 12.84 0.89
C ASP A 18 -4.71 11.76 1.97
N ALA A 19 -5.46 11.99 3.04
CA ALA A 19 -5.67 11.00 4.10
C ALA A 19 -6.39 9.76 3.58
N GLU A 20 -7.42 9.94 2.77
CA GLU A 20 -8.15 8.83 2.15
C GLU A 20 -7.26 8.04 1.17
N ARG A 21 -6.49 8.72 0.32
CA ARG A 21 -5.53 8.07 -0.58
C ARG A 21 -4.50 7.23 0.19
N ARG A 22 -3.98 7.75 1.31
CA ARG A 22 -3.06 7.01 2.18
C ARG A 22 -3.71 5.77 2.78
N ARG A 23 -4.97 5.87 3.24
CA ARG A 23 -5.73 4.72 3.77
C ARG A 23 -5.92 3.64 2.70
N ARG A 24 -6.40 4.01 1.51
CA ARG A 24 -6.58 3.06 0.40
C ARG A 24 -5.25 2.41 -0.02
N ARG A 25 -4.17 3.20 -0.07
CA ARG A 25 -2.82 2.68 -0.37
C ARG A 25 -2.36 1.69 0.69
N ALA A 26 -2.57 1.95 1.97
CA ALA A 26 -2.19 1.03 3.04
C ALA A 26 -2.93 -0.32 2.93
N LEU A 27 -4.23 -0.29 2.67
CA LEU A 27 -5.03 -1.49 2.43
C LEU A 27 -4.53 -2.26 1.21
N PHE A 28 -4.33 -1.58 0.09
CA PHE A 28 -3.81 -2.20 -1.13
C PHE A 28 -2.43 -2.83 -0.94
N LEU A 29 -1.51 -2.16 -0.23
CA LEU A 29 -0.18 -2.70 0.04
C LEU A 29 -0.24 -3.95 0.93
N ARG A 30 -1.20 -3.99 1.87
CA ARG A 30 -1.45 -5.18 2.68
C ARG A 30 -1.94 -6.35 1.81
N GLU A 31 -2.98 -6.13 1.00
CA GLU A 31 -3.53 -7.15 0.10
C GLU A 31 -2.49 -7.64 -0.92
N LEU A 32 -1.68 -6.73 -1.46
CA LEU A 32 -0.59 -7.05 -2.38
C LEU A 32 0.45 -7.95 -1.73
N ASN A 33 0.80 -7.70 -0.46
CA ASN A 33 1.72 -8.55 0.27
C ASN A 33 1.12 -9.94 0.55
N GLU A 34 -0.15 -10.00 0.95
CA GLU A 34 -0.86 -11.27 1.16
C GLU A 34 -0.91 -12.13 -0.12
N ALA A 35 -1.21 -11.51 -1.26
CA ALA A 35 -1.19 -12.19 -2.56
C ALA A 35 0.22 -12.70 -2.94
N LYS A 36 1.27 -11.93 -2.64
CA LYS A 36 2.66 -12.37 -2.85
C LYS A 36 3.00 -13.59 -2.00
N GLU A 37 2.57 -13.62 -0.74
CA GLU A 37 2.78 -14.76 0.16
C GLU A 37 2.08 -16.02 -0.34
N LEU A 38 0.82 -15.91 -0.78
CA LEU A 38 0.09 -17.02 -1.40
C LEU A 38 0.84 -17.56 -2.61
N ARG A 39 1.32 -16.68 -3.50
CA ARG A 39 2.12 -17.09 -4.65
C ARG A 39 3.45 -17.76 -4.25
N ALA A 40 4.06 -17.33 -3.15
CA ALA A 40 5.28 -17.93 -2.64
C ALA A 40 5.08 -19.37 -2.16
N ARG A 41 3.90 -19.68 -1.61
CA ARG A 41 3.50 -21.06 -1.24
C ARG A 41 3.32 -21.94 -2.48
N VAL A 42 2.68 -21.41 -3.53
CA VAL A 42 2.43 -22.16 -4.78
C VAL A 42 3.72 -22.39 -5.58
N GLN A 43 4.68 -21.46 -5.55
CA GLN A 43 5.90 -21.56 -6.37
C GLN A 43 7.17 -21.32 -5.52
N PRO A 44 7.54 -22.26 -4.65
CA PRO A 44 8.63 -22.07 -3.69
C PRO A 44 9.99 -21.82 -4.34
N ARG A 45 10.27 -22.43 -5.50
CA ARG A 45 11.52 -22.21 -6.25
C ARG A 45 11.63 -20.76 -6.75
N ARG A 46 10.56 -20.24 -7.35
CA ARG A 46 10.53 -18.86 -7.86
C ARG A 46 10.59 -17.83 -6.73
N ALA A 47 9.94 -18.12 -5.60
CA ALA A 47 9.98 -17.28 -4.41
C ALA A 47 11.41 -17.16 -3.85
N ARG A 48 12.12 -18.29 -3.69
CA ARG A 48 13.53 -18.28 -3.23
C ARG A 48 14.42 -17.49 -4.18
N ALA A 49 14.30 -17.71 -5.49
CA ALA A 49 15.08 -17.00 -6.49
C ALA A 49 14.81 -15.48 -6.47
N ALA A 50 13.55 -15.06 -6.28
CA ALA A 50 13.19 -13.65 -6.16
C ALA A 50 13.84 -13.00 -4.93
N ARG A 51 13.79 -13.65 -3.76
CA ARG A 51 14.46 -13.17 -2.54
C ARG A 51 15.97 -13.02 -2.71
N MET A 52 16.62 -14.02 -3.33
CA MET A 52 18.06 -13.98 -3.58
C MET A 52 18.43 -12.80 -4.49
N ARG A 53 17.67 -12.57 -5.57
CA ARG A 53 17.88 -11.42 -6.45
C ARG A 53 17.70 -10.09 -5.73
N GLU A 54 16.71 -10.00 -4.85
CA GLU A 54 16.48 -8.79 -4.05
C GLU A 54 17.65 -8.52 -3.10
N GLN A 55 18.13 -9.54 -2.38
CA GLN A 55 19.33 -9.41 -1.55
C GLN A 55 20.57 -8.99 -2.35
N MET A 56 20.79 -9.59 -3.53
CA MET A 56 21.90 -9.22 -4.41
C MET A 56 21.79 -7.77 -4.88
N ARG A 57 20.58 -7.33 -5.25
CA ARG A 57 20.32 -5.95 -5.66
C ARG A 57 20.56 -4.97 -4.50
N MET A 58 20.14 -5.31 -3.30
CA MET A 58 20.38 -4.49 -2.11
C MET A 58 21.86 -4.44 -1.70
N ARG A 59 22.63 -5.51 -1.95
CA ARG A 59 24.06 -5.59 -1.60
C ARG A 59 24.91 -4.50 -2.25
N THR A 60 24.59 -4.11 -3.48
CA THR A 60 25.36 -3.14 -4.26
C THR A 60 24.59 -1.86 -4.54
N PHE A 61 23.44 -1.67 -3.89
CA PHE A 61 22.65 -0.46 -4.06
C PHE A 61 23.39 0.74 -3.47
N ARG A 62 23.49 1.83 -4.24
CA ARG A 62 24.13 3.09 -3.85
C ARG A 62 23.20 4.24 -4.22
N TRP A 63 23.08 5.20 -3.32
CA TRP A 63 22.12 6.31 -3.36
C TRP A 63 22.29 7.19 -4.60
#